data_AF-A0A9C6DQ22-F1
#
_entry.id   AF-A0A9C6DQ22-F1
#
_cell.length_a   1.000
_cell.length_b   1.000
_cell.length_c   1.000
_cell.angle_alpha   90.00
_cell.angle_beta   90.00
_cell.angle_gamma   90.00
#
_symmetry.space_group_name_H-M   'P 1'
#
loop_
_entity.id
_entity.type
_entity.pdbx_description
1 polymer ?
#
loop_
_entity_poly.entity_id
_entity_poly.type
_entity_poly.pdbx_seq_one_letter_code
_entity_poly.pdbx_strand_id
1 'polypeptide(L)'
;MEISQTSKSLYVATDHRVKQIDLAMCNRRYDNCFRCVRDPYCGWDKETNTCRPYELDLLQDVGNETSDICDSSVLKKKIIVTYGQSVHLGCFVKIPEVLKNEQVTWYHHSKDKGRYEIKYSPTKYIETTERGLVVVSVNEGDGGRYDCHLGGSLLCSYNITVDAHRCTPPNKSNDYQKIYSDWCHEFEKYKTAMKSWEKKQAQCSTRQNFSNQHPNEVFRKNIV
;
A
#
# COMPACT_ATOMS: atom_id res chain seq x y z
N MET A 1 27.78 1.42 22.87
CA MET A 1 27.35 2.23 21.71
C MET A 1 28.22 3.48 21.72
N GLU A 2 28.72 3.89 20.56
CA GLU A 2 29.62 5.05 20.43
C GLU A 2 29.25 5.87 19.19
N ILE A 3 29.43 7.21 19.25
CA ILE A 3 29.13 8.12 18.13
C ILE A 3 30.40 8.86 17.69
N SER A 4 30.68 8.85 16.39
CA SER A 4 31.80 9.56 15.80
C SER A 4 31.31 10.73 14.97
N GLN A 5 31.71 11.94 15.38
CA GLN A 5 31.43 13.16 14.61
C GLN A 5 32.24 13.23 13.31
N THR A 6 33.48 12.73 13.32
CA THR A 6 34.37 12.75 12.15
C THR A 6 33.87 11.86 11.03
N SER A 7 33.41 10.65 11.35
CA SER A 7 32.84 9.72 10.38
C SER A 7 31.32 9.84 10.23
N LYS A 8 30.68 10.76 10.97
CA LYS A 8 29.22 10.96 11.02
C LYS A 8 28.45 9.64 11.13
N SER A 9 28.89 8.79 12.07
CA SER A 9 28.42 7.42 12.20
C SER A 9 28.18 7.03 13.65
N LEU A 10 27.15 6.23 13.88
CA LEU A 10 26.84 5.55 15.13
C LEU A 10 27.33 4.10 15.06
N TYR A 11 28.11 3.69 16.05
CA TYR A 11 28.60 2.32 16.20
C TYR A 11 27.85 1.63 17.33
N VAL A 12 27.13 0.56 16.99
CA VAL A 12 26.35 -0.25 17.92
C VAL A 12 26.92 -1.66 17.92
N ALA A 13 27.27 -2.16 19.10
CA ALA A 13 27.75 -3.52 19.31
C ALA A 13 26.71 -4.32 20.10
N THR A 14 26.52 -5.57 19.70
CA THR A 14 25.83 -6.62 20.46
C THR A 14 26.77 -7.81 20.63
N ASP A 15 26.37 -8.80 21.43
CA ASP A 15 27.14 -10.02 21.66
C ASP A 15 27.45 -10.80 20.35
N HIS A 16 26.71 -10.54 19.27
CA HIS A 16 26.83 -11.26 18.01
C HIS A 16 27.42 -10.44 16.86
N ARG A 17 27.42 -9.09 16.94
CA ARG A 17 27.85 -8.24 15.82
C ARG A 17 28.11 -6.80 16.23
N VAL A 18 28.94 -6.14 15.42
CA VAL A 18 29.07 -4.68 15.41
C VAL A 18 28.41 -4.14 14.14
N LYS A 19 27.65 -3.05 14.27
CA LYS A 19 27.02 -2.33 13.17
C LYS A 19 27.43 -0.86 13.21
N GLN A 20 27.82 -0.35 12.05
CA GLN A 20 27.94 1.07 11.78
C GLN A 20 26.68 1.55 11.08
N ILE A 21 26.13 2.67 11.54
CA ILE A 21 24.91 3.29 11.02
C ILE A 21 25.24 4.76 10.75
N ASP A 22 25.06 5.21 9.51
CA ASP A 22 25.27 6.61 9.15
C ASP A 22 24.26 7.51 9.89
N LEU A 23 24.69 8.70 10.33
CA LEU A 23 23.78 9.65 10.97
C LEU A 23 22.76 10.22 9.97
N ALA A 24 23.19 10.52 8.75
CA ALA A 24 22.35 11.06 7.67
C ALA A 24 21.88 9.95 6.71
N MET A 25 20.85 9.19 7.08
CA MET A 25 20.28 8.11 6.25
C MET A 25 19.23 8.57 5.23
N CYS A 26 19.19 9.86 4.91
CA CYS A 26 18.08 10.55 4.25
C CYS A 26 17.51 9.82 3.03
N ASN A 27 18.28 9.70 1.95
CA ASN A 27 17.84 9.10 0.68
C ASN A 27 17.50 7.61 0.81
N ARG A 28 18.21 6.90 1.69
CA ARG A 28 18.01 5.45 1.89
C ARG A 28 16.79 5.14 2.76
N ARG A 29 16.40 6.06 3.65
CA ARG A 29 15.39 5.84 4.70
C ARG A 29 14.05 6.50 4.39
N TYR A 30 14.06 7.63 3.69
CA TYR A 30 12.89 8.46 3.44
C TYR A 30 12.65 8.62 1.94
N ASP A 31 11.52 8.09 1.49
CA ASP A 31 11.01 8.15 0.13
C ASP A 31 9.86 9.16 -0.04
N ASN A 32 9.59 9.94 1.00
CA ASN A 32 8.51 10.91 1.05
C ASN A 32 8.90 12.16 1.82
N CYS A 33 8.33 13.30 1.41
CA CYS A 33 8.58 14.61 2.02
C CYS A 33 8.27 14.61 3.52
N PHE A 34 7.12 14.05 3.90
CA PHE A 34 6.60 14.10 5.26
C PHE A 34 7.58 13.60 6.33
N ARG A 35 8.27 12.48 6.07
CA ARG A 35 9.29 11.96 7.00
C ARG A 35 10.63 12.67 6.84
N CYS A 36 10.95 13.08 5.61
CA CYS A 36 12.23 13.72 5.30
C CYS A 36 12.41 15.05 6.05
N VAL A 37 11.40 15.91 6.01
CA VAL A 37 11.47 17.27 6.60
C VAL A 37 11.55 17.27 8.13
N ARG A 38 11.17 16.17 8.78
CA ARG A 38 11.16 16.03 10.24
C ARG A 38 12.47 15.50 10.81
N ASP A 39 13.41 15.08 9.97
CA ASP A 39 14.73 14.63 10.40
C ASP A 39 15.74 15.79 10.29
N PRO A 40 16.40 16.20 11.40
CA PRO A 40 17.31 17.35 11.39
C PRO A 40 18.52 17.16 10.47
N TYR A 41 18.86 15.92 10.10
CA TYR A 41 19.97 15.65 9.18
C TYR A 41 19.55 15.72 7.71
N CYS A 42 18.26 15.85 7.41
CA CYS A 42 17.70 15.68 6.08
C CYS A 42 16.89 16.89 5.61
N GLY A 43 16.86 17.09 4.30
CA GLY A 43 16.01 18.06 3.63
C GLY A 43 15.36 17.44 2.39
N TRP A 44 14.15 17.89 2.08
CA TRP A 44 13.42 17.43 0.90
C TRP A 44 13.67 18.34 -0.30
N ASP A 45 14.17 17.74 -1.37
CA ASP A 45 14.30 18.38 -2.67
C ASP A 45 12.99 18.18 -3.45
N LYS A 46 12.23 19.27 -3.61
CA LYS A 46 10.95 19.27 -4.32
C LYS A 46 11.13 19.06 -5.83
N GLU A 47 12.24 19.52 -6.41
CA GLU A 47 12.47 19.44 -7.86
C GLU A 47 12.77 18.01 -8.28
N THR A 48 13.60 17.31 -7.49
CA THR A 48 13.93 15.91 -7.77
C THR A 48 13.04 14.91 -7.06
N ASN A 49 12.17 15.38 -6.16
CA ASN A 49 11.27 14.55 -5.35
C ASN A 49 12.05 13.48 -4.55
N THR A 50 13.17 13.89 -3.95
CA THR A 50 14.07 13.02 -3.17
C THR A 50 14.43 13.63 -1.82
N CYS A 51 14.73 12.76 -0.85
CA CYS A 51 15.27 13.17 0.45
C CYS A 51 16.79 13.14 0.41
N ARG A 52 17.44 14.23 0.82
CA ARG A 52 18.91 14.38 0.81
C ARG A 52 19.42 14.88 2.16
N PRO A 53 20.73 14.77 2.46
CA PRO A 53 21.32 15.49 3.58
C PRO A 53 20.96 16.98 3.48
N TYR A 54 20.67 17.60 4.63
CA TYR A 54 20.17 18.98 4.66
C TYR A 54 21.14 19.98 4.00
N GLU A 55 20.59 20.81 3.12
CA GLU A 55 21.21 21.95 2.46
C GLU A 55 20.21 23.12 2.50
N LEU A 56 20.67 24.38 2.37
CA LEU A 56 19.85 25.58 2.62
C LEU A 56 18.64 25.74 1.69
N ASP A 57 18.70 25.15 0.50
CA ASP A 57 17.68 25.17 -0.54
C ASP A 57 16.63 24.05 -0.36
N LEU A 58 16.86 23.12 0.56
CA LEU A 58 15.97 21.99 0.82
C LEU A 58 14.92 22.32 1.87
N LEU A 59 13.73 21.74 1.71
CA LEU A 59 12.64 21.89 2.68
C LEU A 59 12.96 21.10 3.95
N GLN A 60 12.81 21.73 5.12
CA GLN A 60 12.95 21.09 6.42
C GLN A 60 12.05 21.79 7.44
N ASP A 61 11.39 21.00 8.30
CA ASP A 61 10.53 21.46 9.38
C ASP A 61 10.52 20.41 10.52
N VAL A 62 11.57 20.45 11.34
CA VAL A 62 11.71 19.57 12.52
C VAL A 62 10.77 20.02 13.65
N GLY A 63 10.44 21.32 13.71
CA GLY A 63 9.56 21.91 14.72
C GLY A 63 8.07 21.62 14.49
N ASN A 64 7.70 21.14 13.30
CA ASN A 64 6.31 20.96 12.87
C ASN A 64 5.51 22.27 12.97
N GLU A 65 6.14 23.38 12.57
CA GLU A 65 5.56 24.72 12.57
C GLU A 65 4.73 24.99 11.31
N THR A 66 5.09 24.32 10.20
CA THR A 66 4.51 24.49 8.86
C THR A 66 3.90 23.18 8.35
N SER A 67 2.64 22.93 8.72
CA SER A 67 1.96 21.67 8.39
C SER A 67 1.77 21.40 6.89
N ASP A 68 1.84 22.43 6.04
CA ASP A 68 1.62 22.39 4.59
C ASP A 68 2.91 22.37 3.75
N ILE A 69 4.09 22.32 4.40
CA ILE A 69 5.40 22.33 3.72
C ILE A 69 5.53 21.27 2.62
N CYS A 70 4.88 20.12 2.80
CA CYS A 70 4.94 18.99 1.88
C CYS A 70 3.79 18.92 0.87
N ASP A 71 2.76 19.75 0.96
CA ASP A 71 1.53 19.62 0.17
C ASP A 71 1.79 19.65 -1.34
N SER A 72 2.74 20.49 -1.75
CA SER A 72 3.14 20.62 -3.16
C SER A 72 4.00 19.47 -3.67
N SER A 73 4.59 18.67 -2.77
CA SER A 73 5.39 17.49 -3.07
C SER A 73 4.56 16.20 -3.08
N VAL A 74 3.29 16.26 -2.66
CA VAL A 74 2.41 15.10 -2.65
C VAL A 74 1.99 14.73 -4.07
N LEU A 75 2.50 13.60 -4.56
CA LEU A 75 2.13 13.06 -5.86
C LEU A 75 0.67 12.58 -5.85
N LYS A 76 -0.05 12.93 -6.92
CA LYS A 76 -1.43 12.50 -7.16
C LYS A 76 -1.43 11.21 -7.99
N LYS A 77 -1.64 10.06 -7.34
CA LYS A 77 -1.64 8.74 -7.99
C LYS A 77 -2.98 8.48 -8.67
N LYS A 78 -2.98 8.37 -10.00
CA LYS A 78 -4.18 8.03 -10.78
C LYS A 78 -4.34 6.52 -10.86
N ILE A 79 -5.53 6.02 -10.53
CA ILE A 79 -5.86 4.58 -10.62
C ILE A 79 -7.20 4.38 -11.32
N ILE A 80 -7.27 3.34 -12.15
CA ILE A 80 -8.51 2.91 -12.81
C ILE A 80 -9.04 1.69 -12.05
N VAL A 81 -10.29 1.76 -11.60
CA VAL A 81 -10.95 0.67 -10.87
C VAL A 81 -12.20 0.24 -11.63
N THR A 82 -12.39 -1.05 -11.84
CA THR A 82 -13.60 -1.55 -12.51
C THR A 82 -14.80 -1.49 -11.57
N TYR A 83 -15.98 -1.20 -12.13
CA TYR A 83 -17.23 -1.19 -11.38
C TYR A 83 -17.41 -2.49 -10.56
N GLY A 84 -17.82 -2.35 -9.31
CA GLY A 84 -18.04 -3.44 -8.36
C GLY A 84 -16.79 -4.01 -7.69
N GLN A 85 -15.58 -3.67 -8.15
CA GLN A 85 -14.35 -4.11 -7.50
C GLN A 85 -14.09 -3.38 -6.17
N SER A 86 -13.25 -3.95 -5.33
CA SER A 86 -12.73 -3.27 -4.14
C SER A 86 -11.30 -2.79 -4.37
N VAL A 87 -10.96 -1.62 -3.85
CA VAL A 87 -9.63 -1.01 -4.02
C VAL A 87 -9.02 -0.64 -2.68
N HIS A 88 -7.71 -0.87 -2.54
CA HIS A 88 -6.94 -0.47 -1.37
C HIS A 88 -6.09 0.76 -1.69
N LEU A 89 -6.22 1.79 -0.87
CA LEU A 89 -5.49 3.05 -0.93
C LEU A 89 -4.62 3.16 0.32
N GLY A 90 -3.30 3.19 0.15
CA GLY A 90 -2.36 3.33 1.27
C GLY A 90 -1.19 4.23 0.90
N CYS A 91 -0.79 5.13 1.80
CA CYS A 91 0.38 5.96 1.57
C CYS A 91 1.69 5.21 1.81
N PHE A 92 1.67 4.24 2.74
CA PHE A 92 2.80 3.39 3.05
C PHE A 92 2.48 1.93 2.72
N VAL A 93 3.50 1.18 2.32
CA VAL A 93 3.41 -0.30 2.28
C VAL A 93 3.39 -0.85 3.71
N LYS A 94 4.18 -0.24 4.61
CA LYS A 94 4.19 -0.49 6.04
C LYS A 94 4.39 0.83 6.76
N ILE A 95 3.48 1.19 7.66
CA ILE A 95 3.59 2.43 8.39
C ILE A 95 4.79 2.34 9.37
N PRO A 96 5.66 3.37 9.42
CA PRO A 96 6.70 3.43 10.43
C PRO A 96 6.10 3.34 11.83
N GLU A 97 6.75 2.59 12.72
CA GLU A 97 6.22 2.33 14.07
C GLU A 97 5.94 3.62 14.86
N VAL A 98 6.79 4.64 14.69
CA VAL A 98 6.64 5.96 15.30
C VAL A 98 5.38 6.72 14.86
N LEU A 99 4.78 6.35 13.73
CA LEU A 99 3.57 6.99 13.18
C LEU A 99 2.29 6.18 13.42
N LYS A 100 2.36 5.01 14.08
CA LYS A 100 1.18 4.14 14.27
C LYS A 100 0.09 4.77 15.13
N ASN A 101 0.49 5.63 16.06
CA ASN A 101 -0.40 6.28 17.03
C ASN A 101 -0.93 7.63 16.53
N GLU A 102 -0.40 8.13 15.41
CA GLU A 102 -0.88 9.37 14.80
C GLU A 102 -2.27 9.20 14.21
N GLN A 103 -3.08 10.25 14.29
CA GLN A 103 -4.41 10.24 13.72
C GLN A 103 -4.33 10.33 12.19
N VAL A 104 -4.96 9.37 11.51
CA VAL A 104 -5.09 9.33 10.05
C VAL A 104 -6.53 9.60 9.65
N THR A 105 -6.71 10.60 8.79
CA THR A 105 -8.02 11.03 8.31
C THR A 105 -8.05 10.99 6.79
N TRP A 106 -9.04 10.31 6.23
CA TRP A 106 -9.25 10.25 4.79
C TRP A 106 -10.38 11.20 4.36
N TYR A 107 -10.15 11.91 3.26
CA TYR A 107 -11.12 12.80 2.64
C TYR A 107 -11.45 12.34 1.22
N HIS A 108 -12.73 12.39 0.85
CA HIS A 108 -13.17 12.18 -0.53
C HIS A 108 -13.65 13.50 -1.12
N HIS A 109 -13.21 13.79 -2.34
CA HIS A 109 -13.63 14.93 -3.14
C HIS A 109 -14.57 14.44 -4.24
N SER A 110 -15.87 14.55 -3.97
CA SER A 110 -16.92 14.25 -4.93
C SER A 110 -17.38 15.53 -5.64
N LYS A 111 -17.90 15.40 -6.86
CA LYS A 111 -18.50 16.53 -7.60
C LYS A 111 -19.69 17.15 -6.86
N ASP A 112 -20.48 16.33 -6.16
CA ASP A 112 -21.75 16.78 -5.57
C ASP A 112 -21.57 17.37 -4.17
N LYS A 113 -20.68 16.77 -3.36
CA LYS A 113 -20.49 17.13 -1.94
C LYS A 113 -19.23 17.95 -1.67
N GLY A 114 -18.41 18.21 -2.70
CA GLY A 114 -17.08 18.75 -2.51
C GLY A 114 -16.20 17.82 -1.67
N ARG A 115 -15.36 18.40 -0.80
CA ARG A 115 -14.50 17.64 0.12
C ARG A 115 -15.27 17.27 1.40
N TYR A 116 -15.34 15.99 1.72
CA TYR A 116 -15.89 15.51 2.98
C TYR A 116 -15.00 14.42 3.60
N GLU A 117 -15.04 14.31 4.92
CA GLU A 117 -14.33 13.28 5.67
C GLU A 117 -15.02 11.92 5.49
N ILE A 118 -14.24 10.89 5.18
CA ILE A 118 -14.74 9.52 5.06
C ILE A 118 -15.03 8.97 6.47
N LYS A 119 -16.25 8.47 6.65
CA LYS A 119 -16.63 7.72 7.85
C LYS A 119 -16.54 6.23 7.56
N TYR A 120 -15.75 5.53 8.35
CA TYR A 120 -15.57 4.08 8.19
C TYR A 120 -16.87 3.34 8.44
N SER A 121 -17.12 2.33 7.62
CA SER A 121 -18.26 1.44 7.72
C SER A 121 -17.87 0.03 7.30
N PRO A 122 -18.45 -1.02 7.92
CA PRO A 122 -18.11 -2.41 7.58
C PRO A 122 -18.40 -2.79 6.12
N THR A 123 -19.26 -2.02 5.43
CA THR A 123 -19.78 -2.35 4.10
C THR A 123 -19.21 -1.49 2.97
N LYS A 124 -18.57 -0.35 3.28
CA LYS A 124 -18.10 0.58 2.24
C LYS A 124 -16.67 1.03 2.41
N TYR A 125 -16.32 1.54 3.59
CA TYR A 125 -15.01 2.13 3.86
C TYR A 125 -14.37 1.43 5.04
N ILE A 126 -13.36 0.60 4.78
CA ILE A 126 -12.68 -0.20 5.82
C ILE A 126 -11.28 0.34 6.04
N GLU A 127 -10.92 0.61 7.29
CA GLU A 127 -9.56 0.97 7.68
C GLU A 127 -8.68 -0.28 7.79
N THR A 128 -7.46 -0.24 7.26
CA THR A 128 -6.46 -1.31 7.44
C THR A 128 -5.55 -1.07 8.64
N THR A 129 -4.85 -2.10 9.11
CA THR A 129 -3.88 -1.98 10.23
C THR A 129 -2.73 -1.02 9.92
N GLU A 130 -2.43 -0.82 8.63
CA GLU A 130 -1.42 0.11 8.13
C GLU A 130 -2.01 1.50 7.82
N ARG A 131 -3.20 1.81 8.36
CA ARG A 131 -3.93 3.08 8.19
C ARG A 131 -4.34 3.38 6.73
N GLY A 132 -4.39 2.35 5.91
CA GLY A 132 -4.94 2.42 4.55
C GLY A 132 -6.46 2.42 4.56
N LEU A 133 -7.03 2.81 3.43
CA LEU A 133 -8.47 2.82 3.17
C LEU A 133 -8.79 1.78 2.11
N VAL A 134 -9.72 0.86 2.41
CA VAL A 134 -10.33 -0.03 1.44
C VAL A 134 -11.71 0.52 1.08
N VAL A 135 -11.92 0.82 -0.19
CA VAL A 135 -13.24 1.16 -0.74
C VAL A 135 -13.83 -0.11 -1.34
N VAL A 136 -14.89 -0.60 -0.72
CA VAL A 136 -15.59 -1.83 -1.12
C VAL A 136 -16.61 -1.52 -2.21
N SER A 137 -16.72 -2.41 -3.21
CA SER A 137 -17.73 -2.33 -4.29
C SER A 137 -17.84 -0.93 -4.91
N VAL A 138 -16.77 -0.51 -5.55
CA VAL A 138 -16.61 0.81 -6.21
C VAL A 138 -17.69 1.00 -7.27
N ASN A 139 -18.39 2.13 -7.21
CA ASN A 139 -19.38 2.59 -8.18
C ASN A 139 -18.95 3.97 -8.73
N GLU A 140 -19.69 4.50 -9.72
CA GLU A 140 -19.37 5.78 -10.36
C GLU A 140 -19.28 6.97 -9.38
N GLY A 141 -20.05 6.95 -8.30
CA GLY A 141 -20.04 7.98 -7.25
C GLY A 141 -18.81 7.93 -6.33
N ASP A 142 -18.06 6.83 -6.33
CA ASP A 142 -16.79 6.70 -5.63
C ASP A 142 -15.60 7.19 -6.47
N GLY A 143 -15.85 7.60 -7.71
CA GLY A 143 -14.85 8.26 -8.54
C GLY A 143 -14.51 9.66 -8.00
N GLY A 144 -13.24 10.03 -8.10
CA GLY A 144 -12.78 11.33 -7.62
C GLY A 144 -11.46 11.25 -6.86
N ARG A 145 -11.14 12.35 -6.17
CA ARG A 145 -9.87 12.50 -5.44
C ARG A 145 -10.03 12.05 -3.99
N TYR A 146 -9.10 11.24 -3.52
CA TYR A 146 -9.00 10.78 -2.14
C TYR A 146 -7.71 11.31 -1.53
N ASP A 147 -7.82 12.03 -0.43
CA ASP A 147 -6.68 12.62 0.27
C ASP A 147 -6.53 11.97 1.64
N CYS A 148 -5.31 11.53 1.96
CA CYS A 148 -4.97 11.00 3.27
C CYS A 148 -4.17 12.06 4.04
N HIS A 149 -4.64 12.44 5.21
CA HIS A 149 -3.98 13.35 6.13
C HIS A 149 -3.48 12.59 7.34
N LEU A 150 -2.25 12.88 7.78
CA LEU A 150 -1.63 12.31 8.98
C LEU A 150 -1.11 13.45 9.86
N GLY A 151 -1.65 13.57 11.07
CA GLY A 151 -1.27 14.67 11.98
C GLY A 151 -1.54 16.07 11.40
N GLY A 152 -2.59 16.20 10.58
CA GLY A 152 -2.99 17.47 9.94
C GLY A 152 -2.42 17.70 8.53
N SER A 153 -1.23 17.17 8.21
CA SER A 153 -0.59 17.35 6.90
C SER A 153 -1.09 16.36 5.85
N LEU A 154 -1.14 16.78 4.58
CA LEU A 154 -1.43 15.89 3.47
C LEU A 154 -0.27 14.91 3.25
N LEU A 155 -0.55 13.61 3.31
CA LEU A 155 0.44 12.56 3.18
C LEU A 155 0.48 11.94 1.78
N CYS A 156 -0.68 11.60 1.23
CA CYS A 156 -0.79 11.12 -0.14
C CYS A 156 -2.15 11.44 -0.75
N SER A 157 -2.20 11.48 -2.09
CA SER A 157 -3.40 11.78 -2.85
C SER A 157 -3.62 10.76 -3.96
N TYR A 158 -4.84 10.25 -4.06
CA TYR A 158 -5.29 9.31 -5.08
C TYR A 158 -6.36 9.95 -5.94
N ASN A 159 -6.41 9.61 -7.22
CA ASN A 159 -7.50 9.98 -8.11
C ASN A 159 -8.06 8.72 -8.76
N ILE A 160 -9.29 8.35 -8.40
CA ILE A 160 -9.96 7.14 -8.85
C ILE A 160 -10.83 7.47 -10.06
N THR A 161 -10.59 6.76 -11.16
CA THR A 161 -11.47 6.73 -12.33
C THR A 161 -12.15 5.38 -12.42
N VAL A 162 -13.47 5.36 -12.50
CA VAL A 162 -14.25 4.12 -12.51
C VAL A 162 -14.51 3.70 -13.95
N ASP A 163 -14.07 2.50 -14.31
CA ASP A 163 -14.31 1.90 -15.63
C ASP A 163 -15.61 1.08 -15.58
N ALA A 164 -16.71 1.68 -16.05
CA ALA A 164 -18.00 1.03 -16.21
C ALA A 164 -18.14 0.24 -17.53
N HIS A 165 -17.29 0.53 -18.52
CA HIS A 165 -17.40 -0.03 -19.88
C HIS A 165 -16.98 -1.50 -19.96
N ARG A 166 -16.25 -2.02 -18.97
CA ARG A 166 -15.97 -3.46 -18.85
C ARG A 166 -17.18 -4.29 -18.39
N CYS A 167 -18.21 -3.65 -17.85
CA CYS A 167 -19.45 -4.30 -17.43
C CYS A 167 -20.59 -4.14 -18.45
N THR A 168 -20.39 -3.35 -19.51
CA THR A 168 -21.37 -3.22 -20.58
C THR A 168 -21.23 -4.36 -21.59
N PRO A 169 -22.34 -5.00 -22.02
CA PRO A 169 -22.31 -5.99 -23.08
C PRO A 169 -21.64 -5.40 -24.34
N PRO A 170 -20.76 -6.15 -25.03
CA PRO A 170 -20.08 -5.64 -26.22
C PRO A 170 -21.09 -5.13 -27.26
N ASN A 171 -20.77 -4.02 -27.91
CA ASN A 171 -21.68 -3.41 -28.89
C ASN A 171 -21.61 -4.08 -30.28
N LYS A 172 -20.61 -4.93 -30.54
CA LYS A 172 -20.39 -5.59 -31.85
C LYS A 172 -20.31 -7.11 -31.71
N SER A 173 -20.95 -7.81 -32.64
CA SER A 173 -20.96 -9.28 -32.75
C SER A 173 -19.55 -9.91 -32.67
N ASN A 174 -18.56 -9.33 -33.37
CA ASN A 174 -17.19 -9.85 -33.36
C ASN A 174 -16.50 -9.75 -31.98
N ASP A 175 -16.88 -8.77 -31.15
CA ASP A 175 -16.32 -8.62 -29.81
C ASP A 175 -16.86 -9.72 -28.87
N TYR A 176 -18.10 -10.18 -29.06
CA TYR A 176 -18.63 -11.35 -28.34
C TYR A 176 -17.85 -12.62 -28.65
N GLN A 177 -17.53 -12.87 -29.93
CA GLN A 177 -16.78 -14.05 -30.34
C GLN A 177 -15.39 -14.08 -29.70
N LYS A 178 -14.72 -12.91 -29.63
CA LYS A 178 -13.42 -12.78 -28.98
C LYS A 178 -13.51 -13.04 -27.48
N ILE A 179 -14.43 -12.38 -26.77
CA ILE A 179 -14.60 -12.56 -25.32
C ILE A 179 -14.97 -14.01 -24.99
N TYR A 180 -15.85 -14.63 -25.79
CA TYR A 180 -16.23 -16.03 -25.61
C TYR A 180 -15.04 -16.97 -25.85
N SER A 181 -14.24 -16.72 -26.89
CA SER A 181 -13.02 -17.48 -27.16
C SER A 181 -12.01 -17.36 -26.01
N ASP A 182 -11.80 -16.15 -25.49
CA ASP A 182 -10.90 -15.90 -24.36
C ASP A 182 -11.40 -16.62 -23.09
N TRP A 183 -12.70 -16.59 -22.83
CA TRP A 183 -13.32 -17.34 -21.73
C TRP A 183 -13.19 -18.86 -21.90
N CYS A 184 -13.44 -19.39 -23.10
CA CYS A 184 -13.24 -20.81 -23.37
C CYS A 184 -11.79 -21.23 -23.15
N HIS A 185 -10.83 -20.41 -23.56
CA HIS A 185 -9.41 -20.69 -23.37
C HIS A 185 -9.01 -20.67 -21.88
N GLU A 186 -9.46 -19.68 -21.10
CA GLU A 186 -9.25 -19.67 -19.65
C GLU A 186 -9.95 -20.84 -18.94
N PHE A 187 -11.14 -21.22 -19.39
CA PHE A 187 -11.86 -22.37 -18.84
C PHE A 187 -11.14 -23.70 -19.12
N GLU A 188 -10.59 -23.89 -20.32
CA GLU A 188 -9.80 -25.07 -20.65
C GLU A 188 -8.48 -25.13 -19.87
N LYS A 189 -7.82 -23.97 -19.65
CA LYS A 189 -6.68 -23.88 -18.73
C LYS A 189 -7.08 -24.29 -17.32
N TYR A 190 -8.21 -23.78 -16.81
CA TYR A 190 -8.73 -24.13 -15.50
C TYR A 190 -9.00 -25.64 -15.39
N LYS A 191 -9.67 -26.26 -16.36
CA LYS A 191 -9.89 -27.72 -16.40
C LYS A 191 -8.58 -28.50 -16.36
N THR A 192 -7.58 -28.06 -17.12
CA THR A 192 -6.27 -28.72 -17.19
C THR A 192 -5.53 -28.60 -15.87
N ALA A 193 -5.56 -27.42 -15.25
CA ALA A 193 -5.00 -27.17 -13.92
C ALA A 193 -5.72 -28.02 -12.85
N MET A 194 -7.04 -28.12 -12.91
CA MET A 194 -7.84 -28.97 -12.02
C MET A 194 -7.48 -30.45 -12.17
N LYS A 195 -7.43 -31.00 -13.38
CA LYS A 195 -7.01 -32.39 -13.61
C LYS A 195 -5.57 -32.66 -13.12
N SER A 196 -4.67 -31.69 -13.32
CA SER A 196 -3.29 -31.76 -12.83
C SER A 196 -3.25 -31.77 -11.30
N TRP A 197 -4.07 -30.94 -10.65
CA TRP A 197 -4.23 -30.92 -9.21
C TRP A 197 -4.84 -32.22 -8.68
N GLU A 198 -5.92 -32.74 -9.28
CA GLU A 198 -6.53 -34.02 -8.92
C GLU A 198 -5.54 -35.18 -9.01
N LYS A 199 -4.74 -35.23 -10.08
CA LYS A 199 -3.68 -36.24 -10.25
C LYS A 199 -2.62 -36.14 -9.16
N LYS A 200 -2.19 -34.92 -8.81
CA LYS A 200 -1.24 -34.68 -7.72
C LYS A 200 -1.84 -35.07 -6.36
N GLN A 201 -3.11 -34.77 -6.12
CA GLN A 201 -3.82 -35.14 -4.89
C GLN A 201 -3.95 -36.66 -4.74
N ALA A 202 -4.27 -37.37 -5.83
CA ALA A 202 -4.33 -38.82 -5.85
C ALA A 202 -2.95 -39.43 -5.51
N GLN A 203 -1.87 -38.90 -6.09
CA GLN A 203 -0.49 -39.31 -5.79
C GLN A 203 -0.07 -39.03 -4.34
N CYS A 204 -0.50 -37.91 -3.77
CA CYS A 204 -0.30 -37.62 -2.35
C CYS A 204 -1.11 -38.57 -1.44
N SER A 205 -2.32 -38.94 -1.85
CA SER A 205 -3.18 -39.87 -1.10
C SER A 205 -2.67 -41.32 -1.17
N THR A 206 -2.08 -41.74 -2.29
CA THR A 206 -1.49 -43.10 -2.40
C THR A 206 -0.21 -43.26 -1.58
N ARG A 207 0.50 -42.16 -1.30
CA ARG A 207 1.72 -42.18 -0.47
C ARG A 207 1.46 -42.24 1.03
N GLN A 208 0.21 -42.19 1.50
CA GLN A 208 -0.11 -42.31 2.93
C GLN A 208 -0.02 -43.76 3.46
N ASN A 209 0.12 -44.78 2.61
CA ASN A 209 0.28 -46.18 3.07
C ASN A 209 1.74 -46.60 3.29
N PHE A 210 2.72 -45.71 3.12
CA PHE A 210 4.09 -46.00 3.51
C PHE A 210 4.70 -44.82 4.27
N SER A 211 4.92 -45.08 5.57
CA SER A 211 5.87 -44.41 6.47
C SER A 211 5.68 -42.90 6.74
N ASN A 212 5.11 -42.65 7.92
CA ASN A 212 5.51 -41.68 8.95
C ASN A 212 6.15 -40.34 8.53
N GLN A 213 5.49 -39.28 9.02
CA GLN A 213 5.98 -37.94 9.38
C GLN A 213 6.25 -36.96 8.25
N HIS A 214 5.38 -35.94 8.12
CA HIS A 214 5.79 -34.56 7.86
C HIS A 214 4.73 -33.54 8.34
N PRO A 215 5.14 -32.29 8.61
CA PRO A 215 4.62 -31.48 9.70
C PRO A 215 3.76 -30.36 9.12
N ASN A 216 2.44 -30.52 9.14
CA ASN A 216 1.48 -29.42 9.01
C ASN A 216 0.08 -29.90 9.44
N GLU A 217 0.00 -30.55 10.59
CA GLU A 217 -1.27 -30.70 11.27
C GLU A 217 -1.61 -29.38 11.95
N VAL A 218 -2.59 -28.68 11.40
CA VAL A 218 -3.25 -27.55 12.08
C VAL A 218 -4.06 -28.14 13.23
N PHE A 219 -3.46 -28.14 14.43
CA PHE A 219 -4.16 -28.48 15.66
C PHE A 219 -5.40 -27.59 15.81
N ARG A 220 -6.59 -28.18 15.68
CA ARG A 220 -7.79 -27.63 16.33
C ARG A 220 -7.70 -27.98 17.81
N LYS A 221 -7.25 -27.02 18.62
CA LYS A 221 -7.45 -27.07 20.08
C LYS A 221 -8.95 -26.93 20.34
N ASN A 222 -9.62 -28.02 20.69
CA ASN A 222 -10.87 -27.95 21.42
C ASN A 222 -10.55 -27.48 22.84
N ILE A 223 -11.11 -26.33 23.21
CA ILE A 223 -11.06 -25.79 24.57
C ILE A 223 -12.28 -26.36 25.30
N VAL A 224 -11.96 -27.11 26.38
CA VAL A 224 -12.77 -27.56 27.53
C VAL A 224 -14.12 -28.22 27.22
#